data_AF-A0A9E5KXK9-F1
#
_entry.id   AF-A0A9E5KXK9-F1
#
_cell.length_a   1.000
_cell.length_b   1.000
_cell.length_c   1.000
_cell.angle_alpha   90.00
_cell.angle_beta   90.00
_cell.angle_gamma   90.00
#
_symmetry.space_group_name_H-M   'P 1'
#
loop_
_entity.id
_entity.type
_entity.pdbx_description
1 polymer ?
#
loop_
_entity_poly.entity_id
_entity_poly.type
_entity_poly.pdbx_seq_one_letter_code
_entity_poly.pdbx_strand_id
1 'polypeptide(L)'
;GLAIEDLLNGNVDAAVCDSLIASDFVLANENYSQRLSIAGEPFTEEDIAIAVRKGNKELLDLVNKGLALAKEDGSFDALKKKWNIL
;
A
#
# COMPACT_ATOMS: atom_id res chain seq x y z
N GLY A 1 0.66 13.15 -2.27
CA GLY A 1 1.35 13.04 -0.96
C GLY A 1 2.58 13.92 -1.01
N LEU A 2 3.04 14.49 0.11
CA LEU A 2 4.07 15.55 0.10
C LEU A 2 5.35 15.17 -0.67
N ALA A 3 5.85 13.94 -0.51
CA ALA A 3 7.02 13.45 -1.27
C ALA A 3 6.79 13.42 -2.80
N ILE A 4 5.59 13.05 -3.25
CA ILE A 4 5.22 13.02 -4.67
C ILE A 4 5.04 14.44 -5.22
N GLU A 5 4.49 15.35 -4.42
CA GLU A 5 4.37 16.77 -4.80
C GLU A 5 5.75 17.43 -4.93
N ASP A 6 6.68 17.14 -4.03
CA ASP A 6 8.06 17.64 -4.13
C ASP A 6 8.75 17.13 -5.39
N LEU A 7 8.56 15.85 -5.75
CA LEU A 7 9.05 15.31 -7.02
C LEU A 7 8.41 16.02 -8.22
N LEU A 8 7.08 16.21 -8.20
CA LEU A 8 6.34 16.86 -9.28
C LEU A 8 6.77 18.33 -9.49
N ASN A 9 7.14 19.01 -8.42
CA ASN A 9 7.63 20.39 -8.42
C ASN A 9 9.12 20.51 -8.77
N GLY A 10 9.84 19.39 -8.87
CA GLY A 10 11.28 19.38 -9.16
C GLY A 10 12.15 19.72 -7.96
N ASN A 11 11.62 19.61 -6.74
CA ASN A 11 12.38 19.84 -5.50
C ASN A 11 13.30 18.65 -5.16
N VAL A 12 12.98 17.45 -5.67
CA VAL A 12 13.77 16.22 -5.53
C VAL A 12 13.80 15.47 -6.85
N ASP A 13 14.87 14.67 -7.07
CA ASP A 13 15.05 13.92 -8.32
C ASP A 13 14.24 12.61 -8.36
N ALA A 14 13.96 12.02 -7.19
CA ALA A 14 13.22 10.77 -7.06
C ALA A 14 12.56 10.63 -5.68
N ALA A 15 11.49 9.84 -5.61
CA ALA A 15 10.86 9.41 -4.38
C ALA A 15 10.77 7.87 -4.35
N VAL A 16 11.16 7.25 -3.23
CA VAL A 16 10.99 5.80 -3.02
C VAL A 16 9.60 5.56 -2.46
N CYS A 17 8.87 4.62 -3.06
CA CYS A 17 7.50 4.27 -2.67
C CYS A 17 7.27 2.77 -2.85
N ASP A 18 6.46 2.20 -1.97
CA ASP A 18 5.97 0.83 -2.11
C ASP A 18 5.19 0.69 -3.42
N SER A 19 5.29 -0.47 -4.06
CA SER A 19 4.72 -0.69 -5.40
C SER A 19 3.20 -0.44 -5.43
N LEU A 20 2.47 -0.80 -4.38
CA LEU A 20 1.02 -0.56 -4.28
C LEU A 20 0.68 0.94 -4.25
N ILE A 21 1.48 1.74 -3.55
CA ILE A 21 1.28 3.20 -3.49
C ILE A 21 1.65 3.83 -4.83
N ALA A 22 2.74 3.37 -5.45
CA ALA A 22 3.14 3.84 -6.77
C ALA A 22 2.05 3.52 -7.83
N SER A 23 1.51 2.30 -7.84
CA SER A 23 0.49 1.91 -8.81
C SER A 23 -0.86 2.58 -8.57
N ASP A 24 -1.33 2.66 -7.33
CA ASP A 24 -2.70 3.13 -7.03
C ASP A 24 -2.77 4.64 -6.79
N PHE A 25 -1.89 5.20 -5.94
CA PHE A 25 -1.94 6.62 -5.62
C PHE A 25 -1.30 7.50 -6.72
N VAL A 26 -0.17 7.07 -7.28
CA VAL A 26 0.58 7.87 -8.26
C VAL A 26 0.05 7.61 -9.67
N LEU A 27 0.03 6.37 -10.13
CA LEU A 27 -0.32 6.08 -11.52
C LEU A 27 -1.82 6.10 -11.82
N ALA A 28 -2.71 5.93 -10.84
CA ALA A 28 -4.14 6.08 -11.07
C ALA A 28 -4.62 7.55 -11.05
N ASN A 29 -3.77 8.48 -10.63
CA ASN A 29 -4.10 9.91 -10.57
C ASN A 29 -3.62 10.62 -11.85
N GLU A 30 -4.56 11.16 -12.63
CA GLU A 30 -4.26 11.83 -13.91
C GLU A 30 -3.28 13.01 -13.79
N ASN A 31 -3.25 13.70 -12.63
CA ASN A 31 -2.33 14.81 -12.40
C ASN A 31 -0.87 14.35 -12.29
N TYR A 32 -0.65 13.09 -11.91
CA TYR A 32 0.67 12.51 -11.69
C TYR A 32 1.07 11.58 -12.82
N SER A 33 0.17 10.72 -13.29
CA SER A 33 0.46 9.63 -14.23
C SER A 33 0.93 10.09 -15.61
N GLN A 34 0.64 11.33 -15.99
CA GLN A 34 1.14 11.95 -17.22
C GLN A 34 2.55 12.55 -17.08
N ARG A 35 3.02 12.73 -15.85
CA ARG A 35 4.25 13.50 -15.53
C ARG A 35 5.30 12.68 -14.77
N LEU A 36 4.89 11.61 -14.11
CA LEU A 36 5.73 10.75 -13.30
C LEU A 36 5.67 9.32 -13.85
N SER A 37 6.78 8.60 -13.72
CA SER A 37 6.90 7.19 -14.08
C SER A 37 7.56 6.40 -12.95
N ILE A 38 7.31 5.09 -12.93
CA ILE A 38 8.05 4.16 -12.07
C ILE A 38 9.40 3.88 -12.75
N ALA A 39 10.47 3.95 -11.98
CA ALA A 39 11.83 3.68 -12.44
C ALA A 39 12.46 2.54 -11.63
N GLY A 40 13.21 1.68 -12.33
CA GLY A 40 13.91 0.55 -11.73
C GLY A 40 12.99 -0.64 -11.42
N GLU A 41 13.61 -1.68 -10.87
CA GLU A 41 12.94 -2.88 -10.37
C GLU A 41 12.77 -2.80 -8.84
N PRO A 42 11.77 -3.49 -8.26
CA PRO A 42 11.68 -3.66 -6.82
C PRO A 42 12.99 -4.20 -6.24
N PHE A 43 13.48 -3.58 -5.18
CA PHE A 43 14.72 -3.98 -4.50
C PHE A 43 14.48 -4.52 -3.07
N THR A 44 13.23 -4.51 -2.62
CA THR A 44 12.75 -5.17 -1.39
C THR A 44 11.47 -5.95 -1.67
N GLU A 45 11.24 -6.99 -0.86
CA GLU A 45 9.97 -7.70 -0.76
C GLU A 45 9.49 -7.57 0.68
N GLU A 46 8.25 -7.08 0.85
CA GLU A 46 7.74 -6.65 2.15
C GLU A 46 6.31 -7.16 2.35
N ASP A 47 6.09 -7.86 3.46
CA ASP A 47 4.75 -8.28 3.85
C ASP A 47 4.01 -7.13 4.55
N ILE A 48 2.79 -6.85 4.08
CA ILE A 48 1.89 -5.91 4.76
C ILE A 48 1.23 -6.61 5.96
N ALA A 49 1.41 -6.02 7.14
CA ALA A 49 0.89 -6.58 8.38
C ALA A 49 0.25 -5.51 9.29
N ILE A 50 -0.65 -5.95 10.16
CA ILE A 50 -1.23 -5.12 11.22
C ILE A 50 -0.34 -5.25 12.46
N ALA A 51 0.34 -4.18 12.83
CA ALA A 51 1.18 -4.16 14.00
C ALA A 51 0.37 -4.05 15.30
N VAL A 52 0.77 -4.81 16.33
CA VAL A 52 0.25 -4.71 17.70
C VAL A 52 1.38 -4.52 18.69
N ARG A 53 1.09 -4.03 19.90
CA ARG A 53 2.11 -3.87 20.96
C ARG A 53 2.78 -5.22 21.26
N LYS A 54 4.10 -5.24 21.29
CA LYS A 54 4.89 -6.44 21.64
C LYS A 54 4.40 -7.05 22.96
N GLY A 55 4.14 -8.36 22.96
CA GLY A 55 3.63 -9.10 24.12
C GLY A 55 2.11 -9.09 24.28
N ASN A 56 1.37 -8.28 23.53
CA ASN A 56 -0.10 -8.29 23.58
C ASN A 56 -0.67 -9.43 22.72
N LYS A 57 -0.64 -10.64 23.29
CA LYS A 57 -1.12 -11.85 22.61
C LYS A 57 -2.64 -11.83 22.36
N GLU A 58 -3.42 -11.31 23.30
CA GLU A 58 -4.87 -11.25 23.18
C GLU A 58 -5.31 -10.45 21.94
N LEU A 59 -4.74 -9.25 21.75
CA LEU A 59 -5.06 -8.43 20.59
C LEU A 59 -4.54 -9.07 19.29
N LEU A 60 -3.35 -9.67 19.31
CA LEU A 60 -2.81 -10.37 18.15
C LEU A 60 -3.74 -11.49 17.69
N ASP A 61 -4.18 -12.33 18.62
CA ASP A 61 -5.05 -13.47 18.34
C ASP A 61 -6.43 -13.00 17.83
N LEU A 62 -6.97 -11.93 18.42
CA LEU A 62 -8.24 -11.34 17.99
C LEU A 62 -8.18 -10.80 16.55
N VAL A 63 -7.13 -10.03 16.22
CA VAL A 63 -6.91 -9.46 14.88
C VAL A 63 -6.76 -10.58 13.85
N ASN A 64 -5.92 -11.58 14.14
CA ASN A 64 -5.69 -12.70 13.23
C ASN A 64 -6.96 -13.53 13.00
N LYS A 65 -7.75 -13.78 14.05
CA LYS A 65 -9.04 -14.48 13.92
C LYS A 65 -10.01 -13.70 13.04
N GLY A 66 -10.15 -12.39 13.26
CA GLY A 66 -11.01 -11.54 12.45
C GLY A 66 -10.60 -11.54 10.97
N LEU A 67 -9.30 -11.45 10.70
CA LEU A 67 -8.78 -11.50 9.33
C LEU A 67 -9.01 -12.86 8.67
N ALA A 68 -8.88 -13.96 9.41
CA ALA A 68 -9.19 -15.30 8.89
C ALA A 68 -10.66 -15.44 8.49
N LEU A 69 -11.58 -14.97 9.35
CA LEU A 69 -13.02 -14.99 9.06
C LEU A 69 -13.36 -14.14 7.82
N ALA A 70 -12.77 -12.94 7.70
CA ALA A 70 -12.98 -12.08 6.54
C ALA A 70 -12.45 -12.67 5.23
N LYS A 71 -11.40 -13.49 5.29
CA LYS A 71 -10.90 -14.24 4.13
C LYS A 71 -11.83 -15.40 3.79
N GLU A 72 -12.33 -16.11 4.78
CA GLU A 72 -13.23 -17.26 4.60
C GLU A 72 -14.58 -16.85 4.00
N ASP A 73 -15.15 -15.71 4.44
CA ASP A 73 -16.44 -15.23 3.96
C ASP A 73 -16.37 -14.39 2.66
N GLY A 74 -15.16 -14.19 2.12
CA GLY A 74 -14.90 -13.44 0.89
C GLY A 74 -15.00 -11.92 1.02
N SER A 75 -15.27 -11.38 2.22
CA SER A 75 -15.29 -9.93 2.44
C SER A 75 -13.92 -9.29 2.22
N PHE A 76 -12.84 -10.00 2.51
CA PHE A 76 -11.48 -9.55 2.26
C PHE A 76 -11.22 -9.33 0.76
N ASP A 77 -11.60 -10.28 -0.09
CA ASP A 77 -11.45 -10.17 -1.54
C ASP A 77 -12.36 -9.07 -2.11
N ALA A 78 -13.58 -8.91 -1.56
CA ALA A 78 -14.47 -7.82 -1.93
C ALA A 78 -13.87 -6.44 -1.63
N LEU A 79 -13.18 -6.29 -0.49
CA LEU A 79 -12.46 -5.07 -0.13
C LEU A 79 -11.27 -4.82 -1.06
N LYS A 80 -10.46 -5.85 -1.33
CA LYS A 80 -9.35 -5.78 -2.29
C LYS A 80 -9.82 -5.28 -3.65
N LYS A 81 -10.88 -5.87 -4.18
CA LYS A 81 -11.50 -5.45 -5.45
C LYS A 81 -12.04 -4.02 -5.40
N LYS A 82 -12.74 -3.65 -4.33
CA LYS A 82 -13.33 -2.30 -4.18
C LYS A 82 -12.27 -1.20 -4.25
N TRP A 83 -11.10 -1.45 -3.69
CA TRP A 83 -10.00 -0.49 -3.60
C TRP A 83 -8.89 -0.76 -4.61
N ASN A 84 -9.11 -1.63 -5.60
CA ASN A 84 -8.13 -1.96 -6.64
C ASN A 84 -6.77 -2.44 -6.08
N ILE A 85 -6.80 -3.14 -4.95
CA ILE A 85 -5.62 -3.74 -4.32
C ILE A 85 -5.52 -5.18 -4.84
N LEU A 86 -4.48 -5.46 -5.63
CA LEU A 86 -4.21 -6.78 -6.23
C LEU A 86 -4.11 -7.90 -5.21
#